data_AF-A0A9D5GHU6-F1
#
_entry.id   AF-A0A9D5GHU6-F1
#
_cell.length_a   1.000
_cell.length_b   1.000
_cell.length_c   1.000
_cell.angle_alpha   90.00
_cell.angle_beta   90.00
_cell.angle_gamma   90.00
#
_symmetry.space_group_name_H-M   'P 1'
#
loop_
_entity.id
_entity.type
_entity.pdbx_description
1 polymer ?
#
loop_
_entity_poly.entity_id
_entity_poly.type
_entity_poly.pdbx_seq_one_letter_code
_entity_poly.pdbx_strand_id
1 'polypeptide(L)' 'MDPSALVLLPEPEARALLRERPIVWRLLRPPYPALGEGVLRALRVSEREGITELTVGYERYARLEHDMPAGGS' A
#
# COMPACT_ATOMS: atom_id res chain seq x y z
N MET A 1 -8.83 17.51 9.41
CA MET A 1 -9.04 16.87 8.10
C MET A 1 -9.80 15.59 8.37
N ASP A 2 -10.85 15.29 7.61
CA ASP A 2 -11.55 14.01 7.71
C ASP A 2 -10.66 12.90 7.12
N PRO A 3 -10.27 11.87 7.90
CA PRO A 3 -9.44 10.76 7.41
C PRO A 3 -10.06 10.00 6.23
N SER A 4 -11.39 10.01 6.10
CA SER A 4 -12.09 9.36 4.99
C SER A 4 -11.84 10.06 3.65
N ALA A 5 -11.53 11.37 3.67
CA ALA A 5 -11.21 12.15 2.47
C ALA A 5 -9.89 11.73 1.81
N LEU A 6 -9.05 10.96 2.51
CA LEU A 6 -7.79 10.44 1.97
C LEU A 6 -7.95 9.10 1.26
N VAL A 7 -9.07 8.40 1.45
CA VAL A 7 -9.28 7.05 0.90
C VAL A 7 -9.36 7.14 -0.62
N LEU A 8 -8.69 6.20 -1.30
CA LEU A 8 -8.47 6.12 -2.74
C LEU A 8 -7.55 7.18 -3.36
N LEU A 9 -7.04 8.15 -2.59
CA LEU A 9 -6.01 9.05 -3.11
C LEU A 9 -4.73 8.27 -3.43
N PRO A 10 -3.99 8.65 -4.50
CA PRO A 10 -2.62 8.18 -4.70
C PRO A 10 -1.78 8.41 -3.44
N GLU A 11 -0.93 7.43 -3.11
CA GLU A 11 -0.15 7.44 -1.88
C GLU A 11 0.70 8.72 -1.68
N PRO A 12 1.38 9.27 -2.70
CA PRO A 12 2.14 10.50 -2.53
C PRO A 12 1.27 11.69 -2.14
N GLU A 13 0.06 11.78 -2.70
CA GLU A 13 -0.91 12.84 -2.41
C GLU A 13 -1.48 12.68 -0.99
N ALA A 14 -1.87 11.46 -0.61
CA ALA A 14 -2.33 11.15 0.73
C ALA A 14 -1.25 11.47 1.78
N ARG A 15 0.00 11.09 1.52
CA ARG A 15 1.15 11.40 2.39
C ARG A 15 1.40 12.90 2.49
N ALA A 16 1.35 13.64 1.39
CA ALA A 16 1.51 15.09 1.39
C ALA A 16 0.45 15.80 2.23
N LEU A 17 -0.79 15.30 2.23
CA LEU A 17 -1.89 15.83 3.03
C LEU A 17 -1.75 15.52 4.53
N LEU A 18 -1.11 14.40 4.88
CA LEU A 18 -0.85 14.04 6.28
C LEU A 18 0.27 14.86 6.92
N ARG A 19 1.14 15.49 6.12
CA ARG A 19 2.23 16.40 6.55
C ARG A 19 3.08 15.82 7.69
N GLU A 20 3.73 16.68 8.48
CA GLU A 20 4.71 16.44 9.58
C GLU A 20 4.26 15.49 10.71
N ARG A 21 3.15 14.77 10.55
CA ARG A 21 2.69 13.76 11.49
C ARG A 21 3.63 12.55 11.45
N PRO A 22 3.89 11.89 12.58
CA PRO A 22 4.52 10.58 12.58
C PRO A 22 3.55 9.58 11.94
N ILE A 23 3.93 9.04 10.78
CA ILE A 23 3.12 8.10 10.00
C ILE A 23 3.72 6.69 10.11
N VAL A 24 2.90 5.74 10.53
CA VAL A 24 3.17 4.32 10.31
C VAL A 24 2.58 3.95 8.96
N TRP A 25 3.46 3.58 8.04
CA TRP A 25 3.07 3.21 6.69
C TRP A 25 2.96 1.69 6.56
N ARG A 26 1.82 1.21 6.05
CA ARG A 26 1.56 -0.23 5.87
C ARG A 26 1.08 -0.55 4.47
N LEU A 27 1.78 -1.45 3.80
CA LEU A 27 1.34 -2.02 2.52
C LEU A 27 0.44 -3.23 2.76
N LEU A 28 -0.82 -3.17 2.30
CA LEU A 28 -1.69 -4.32 2.17
C LEU A 28 -1.25 -5.14 0.96
N ARG A 29 -0.68 -6.31 1.23
CA ARG A 29 -0.11 -7.23 0.25
C ARG A 29 -0.84 -8.57 0.24
N PRO A 30 -0.96 -9.25 -0.91
CA PRO A 30 -1.52 -10.59 -0.97
C PRO A 30 -0.64 -11.60 -0.19
N PRO A 31 -1.21 -12.76 0.21
CA PRO A 31 -0.49 -13.82 0.93
C PRO A 31 0.43 -14.67 0.03
N TYR A 32 0.83 -14.17 -1.14
CA TYR A 32 1.69 -14.85 -2.11
C TYR A 32 2.67 -13.84 -2.76
N PRO A 33 3.80 -14.31 -3.33
CA PRO A 33 4.70 -13.44 -4.09
C PRO A 33 3.96 -12.76 -5.24
N ALA A 34 4.00 -11.43 -5.27
CA ALA A 34 3.31 -10.65 -6.28
C ALA A 34 4.03 -9.32 -6.54
N LEU A 35 3.89 -8.82 -7.76
CA LEU A 35 4.26 -7.47 -8.16
C LEU A 35 3.01 -6.58 -8.09
N GLY A 36 3.13 -5.42 -7.44
CA GLY A 36 2.08 -4.41 -7.44
C GLY A 36 2.01 -3.72 -8.81
N GLU A 37 0.80 -3.56 -9.35
CA GLU A 37 0.56 -2.92 -10.62
C GLU A 37 -0.39 -1.72 -10.49
N GLY A 38 -0.17 -0.72 -11.34
CA GLY A 38 -0.97 0.50 -11.37
C GLY A 38 -0.60 1.48 -10.25
N VAL A 39 -1.59 2.21 -9.76
CA VAL A 39 -1.38 3.24 -8.73
C VAL A 39 -1.42 2.64 -7.34
N LEU A 40 -0.47 3.03 -6.49
CA LEU A 40 -0.50 2.76 -5.06
C LEU A 40 -1.44 3.78 -4.39
N ARG A 41 -2.52 3.31 -3.76
CA ARG A 41 -3.55 4.18 -3.18
C ARG A 41 -3.70 3.97 -1.69
N ALA A 42 -4.12 5.02 -0.99
CA ALA A 42 -4.56 4.93 0.39
C ALA A 42 -5.87 4.12 0.46
N LEU A 43 -5.89 3.11 1.32
CA LEU A 43 -7.06 2.23 1.53
C LEU A 43 -7.74 2.52 2.86
N ARG A 44 -6.95 2.89 3.87
CA ARG A 44 -7.44 3.22 5.21
C ARG A 44 -6.49 4.20 5.88
N VAL A 45 -7.07 5.16 6.59
CA VAL A 45 -6.35 6.03 7.53
C VAL A 45 -6.95 5.83 8.90
N SER A 46 -6.12 5.60 9.91
CA SER A 46 -6.57 5.51 11.30
C SER A 46 -5.58 6.22 12.21
N GLU A 47 -6.10 6.80 13.29
CA GLU A 47 -5.28 7.47 14.31
C GLU A 47 -5.43 6.70 15.62
N ARG A 48 -4.29 6.33 16.24
CA ARG A 48 -4.25 5.68 17.56
C ARG A 48 -3.07 6.22 18.36
N GLU A 49 -3.32 6.66 19.58
CA GLU A 49 -2.29 7.16 20.50
C GLU A 49 -1.40 8.26 19.89
N GLY A 50 -1.97 9.13 19.05
CA GLY A 50 -1.24 10.20 18.35
C GLY A 50 -0.40 9.74 17.16
N ILE A 51 -0.41 8.44 16.83
CA ILE A 51 0.23 7.88 15.65
C ILE A 51 -0.81 7.75 14.54
N THR A 52 -0.48 8.27 13.35
CA THR A 52 -1.31 8.09 12.16
C THR A 52 -0.84 6.83 11.43
N GLU A 53 -1.71 5.85 11.25
CA GLU A 53 -1.47 4.70 10.39
C GLU A 53 -2.12 4.93 9.02
N LEU A 54 -1.30 4.86 7.97
CA LEU A 54 -1.72 4.91 6.57
C LEU A 54 -1.55 3.52 5.96
N THR A 55 -2.66 2.83 5.72
CA THR A 55 -2.67 1.57 4.97
C THR A 55 -2.87 1.86 3.50
N VAL A 56 -2.00 1.30 2.65
CA VAL A 56 -2.01 1.49 1.21
C VAL A 56 -2.04 0.16 0.46
N GLY A 57 -2.41 0.17 -0.81
CA GLY A 57 -2.33 -1.00 -1.68
C GLY A 57 -2.37 -0.63 -3.14
N TYR A 58 -1.79 -1.47 -3.99
CA TYR A 58 -1.83 -1.31 -5.44
C TYR A 58 -3.23 -1.66 -5.97
N GLU A 59 -3.59 -1.07 -7.12
CA GLU A 59 -4.84 -1.36 -7.82
C GLU A 59 -4.95 -2.82 -8.27
N ARG A 60 -3.82 -3.45 -8.60
CA ARG A 60 -3.73 -4.87 -8.93
C ARG A 60 -2.44 -5.48 -8.39
N TYR A 61 -2.42 -6.81 -8.29
CA TYR A 61 -1.25 -7.60 -7.94
C TYR A 61 -1.08 -8.74 -8.93
N ALA A 62 -0.02 -8.70 -9.74
CA ALA A 62 0.37 -9.81 -10.60
C ALA A 62 1.15 -10.83 -9.79
N ARG A 63 0.71 -12.10 -9.80
CA ARG A 63 1.42 -13.17 -9.11
C ARG A 63 2.77 -13.40 -9.79
N LEU A 64 3.82 -13.50 -8.98
CA LEU A 64 5.13 -13.93 -9.48
C LEU A 64 5.13 -15.45 -9.49
N GLU A 65 5.06 -16.03 -10.68
CA GLU A 65 5.30 -17.47 -10.86
C GLU A 65 6.80 -17.71 -10.65
N HIS A 66 7.10 -18.69 -9.79
CA HIS A 66 8.49 -19.10 -9.58
C HIS A 66 8.86 -19.99 -10.77
N ASP A 67 9.31 -19.40 -11.86
CA ASP A 67 9.95 -20.14 -12.93
C ASP A 67 11.31 -20.64 -12.38
N MET A 68 11.30 -21.81 -11.75
CA MET A 68 12.52 -22.61 -11.72
C MET A 68 12.74 -23.06 -13.16
N PRO A 69 13.89 -22.74 -13.80
CA PRO A 69 14.22 -23.40 -15.05
C PRO A 69 14.20 -24.89 -14.76
N ALA A 70 13.35 -25.64 -15.46
CA ALA A 70 13.42 -27.09 -15.43
C ALA A 70 14.84 -27.46 -15.82
N GLY A 71 15.59 -28.03 -14.87
CA GLY A 71 16.90 -28.59 -15.14
C GLY A 71 16.75 -29.62 -16.24
N GLY A 72 17.05 -29.21 -17.47
CA GLY A 72 17.18 -30.09 -18.62
C GLY A 72 18.40 -30.97 -18.40
N SER A 73 18.15 -32.28 -18.34
CA SER A 73 19.12 -33.36 -18.20
C SER A 73 20.14 -33.41 -19.33
#